data_AF-A0A531L6N1-F1
#
_entry.id   AF-A0A531L6N1-F1
#
_cell.length_a   1.000
_cell.length_b   1.000
_cell.length_c   1.000
_cell.angle_alpha   90.00
_cell.angle_beta   90.00
_cell.angle_gamma   90.00
#
_symmetry.space_group_name_H-M   'P 1'
#
loop_
_entity.id
_entity.type
_entity.pdbx_description
1 polymer ?
#
loop_
_entity_poly.entity_id
_entity_poly.type
_entity_poly.pdbx_seq_one_letter_code
_entity_poly.pdbx_strand_id
1 'polypeptide(L)'
;MAAASNNTMIVDTPAEVLDARPGSRLMWPVEAVASILLVFLIGLLLAGVISRYVLSLPIVWIDEAASISFLWLAMLGSAIAIDRNEHLRLTIFLNLIPERGRPFVNALALLLVATVLLVLIVPASQYV
;
A
#
# COMPACT_ATOMS: atom_id res chain seq x y z
N MET A 1 -38.21 -25.21 -32.55
CA MET A 1 -37.18 -24.65 -33.45
C MET A 1 -36.74 -23.33 -32.85
N ALA A 2 -35.48 -23.31 -32.37
CA ALA A 2 -34.64 -22.19 -31.96
C ALA A 2 -35.22 -20.99 -31.18
N ALA A 3 -34.84 -20.89 -29.90
CA ALA A 3 -34.24 -19.66 -29.36
C ALA A 3 -33.67 -19.91 -27.95
N ALA A 4 -32.61 -20.72 -27.88
CA ALA A 4 -31.64 -20.59 -26.80
C ALA A 4 -30.83 -19.31 -27.10
N SER A 5 -31.16 -18.22 -26.41
CA SER A 5 -30.33 -17.01 -26.34
C SER A 5 -30.23 -16.66 -24.86
N ASN A 6 -29.53 -17.48 -24.09
CA ASN A 6 -28.16 -17.17 -23.71
C ASN A 6 -27.95 -15.68 -23.40
N ASN A 7 -28.67 -15.19 -22.39
CA ASN A 7 -28.19 -14.09 -21.57
C ASN A 7 -26.99 -14.57 -20.75
N THR A 8 -25.91 -14.98 -21.43
CA THR A 8 -24.58 -14.66 -20.94
C THR A 8 -24.56 -13.15 -20.90
N MET A 9 -24.83 -12.60 -19.73
CA MET A 9 -24.18 -11.38 -19.26
C MET A 9 -22.71 -11.59 -19.57
N ILE A 10 -22.29 -11.20 -20.77
CA ILE A 10 -20.91 -11.09 -21.15
C ILE A 10 -20.41 -10.05 -20.18
N VAL A 11 -19.75 -10.55 -19.14
CA VAL A 11 -18.78 -9.80 -18.39
C VAL A 11 -17.79 -9.34 -19.45
N ASP A 12 -18.04 -8.17 -20.02
CA ASP A 12 -17.12 -7.46 -20.88
C ASP A 12 -15.92 -7.08 -20.02
N THR A 13 -15.07 -8.05 -19.74
CA THR A 13 -13.79 -7.85 -19.08
C THR A 13 -12.75 -8.66 -19.83
N PRO A 14 -12.28 -8.10 -20.96
CA PRO A 14 -10.85 -8.21 -21.23
C PRO A 14 -10.20 -6.87 -21.61
N ALA A 15 -10.95 -5.86 -22.04
CA ALA A 15 -10.36 -4.62 -22.57
C ALA A 15 -9.75 -3.72 -21.48
N GLU A 16 -10.40 -3.61 -20.31
CA GLU A 16 -9.93 -2.73 -19.22
C GLU A 16 -8.66 -3.25 -18.53
N VAL A 17 -8.40 -4.56 -18.59
CA VAL A 17 -7.19 -5.19 -18.02
C VAL A 17 -6.00 -5.13 -18.99
N LEU A 18 -6.25 -4.97 -20.30
CA LEU A 18 -5.24 -4.93 -21.35
C LEU A 18 -4.59 -3.54 -21.53
N ASP A 19 -5.22 -2.48 -21.01
CA ASP A 19 -4.73 -1.09 -21.11
C ASP A 19 -3.81 -0.66 -19.96
N ALA A 20 -3.14 -1.62 -19.30
CA ALA A 20 -1.98 -1.35 -18.46
C ALA A 20 -0.80 -0.93 -19.36
N ARG A 21 -0.86 0.31 -19.87
CA ARG A 21 0.21 0.91 -20.69
C ARG A 21 1.54 0.74 -19.96
N PRO A 22 2.57 0.19 -20.63
CA PRO A 22 3.92 0.14 -20.07
C PRO A 22 4.33 1.56 -19.67
N GLY A 23 4.75 1.74 -18.41
CA GLY A 23 5.24 3.01 -17.92
C GLY A 23 6.31 3.57 -18.85
N SER A 24 6.36 4.90 -18.96
CA SER A 24 7.30 5.58 -19.86
C SER A 24 8.71 5.01 -19.68
N ARG A 25 9.45 4.80 -20.79
CA ARG A 25 10.80 4.18 -20.76
C ARG A 25 11.78 4.90 -19.81
N LEU A 26 11.47 6.15 -19.46
CA LEU A 26 12.20 6.99 -18.53
C LEU A 26 12.08 6.55 -17.05
N MET A 27 11.00 5.85 -16.69
CA MET A 27 10.70 5.41 -15.31
C MET A 27 11.33 4.06 -14.95
N TRP A 28 11.75 3.28 -15.94
CA TRP A 28 12.35 1.96 -15.74
C TRP A 28 13.46 1.92 -14.67
N PRO A 29 14.44 2.86 -14.63
CA PRO A 29 15.44 2.88 -13.55
C PRO A 29 14.83 3.18 -12.18
N VAL A 30 13.80 4.04 -12.11
CA VAL A 30 13.12 4.39 -10.85
C VAL A 30 12.37 3.18 -10.30
N GLU A 31 11.67 2.44 -11.16
CA GLU A 31 10.98 1.20 -10.79
C GLU A 31 11.95 0.11 -10.33
N ALA A 32 13.10 -0.02 -10.99
CA ALA A 32 14.14 -0.96 -10.59
C ALA A 32 14.70 -0.61 -9.20
N VAL A 33 15.04 0.65 -8.96
CA VAL A 33 15.53 1.12 -7.65
C VAL A 33 14.48 0.91 -6.56
N ALA A 34 13.21 1.27 -6.81
CA ALA A 34 12.13 1.07 -5.85
C ALA A 34 11.92 -0.42 -5.52
N SER A 35 11.99 -1.31 -6.52
CA SER A 35 11.87 -2.75 -6.33
C SER A 35 13.01 -3.32 -5.49
N ILE A 36 14.25 -2.88 -5.75
CA ILE A 36 15.42 -3.26 -4.94
C ILE A 36 15.25 -2.79 -3.49
N LEU A 37 14.80 -1.54 -3.31
CA LEU A 37 14.60 -0.96 -1.98
C LEU A 37 13.52 -1.70 -1.18
N LEU A 38 12.46 -2.14 -1.86
CA LEU A 38 11.39 -2.95 -1.26
C LEU A 38 11.92 -4.30 -0.76
N VAL A 39 12.68 -5.02 -1.61
CA VAL A 39 13.29 -6.30 -1.22
C VAL A 39 14.27 -6.11 -0.06
N PHE A 40 15.07 -5.05 -0.11
CA PHE A 40 16.00 -4.69 0.95
C PHE A 40 15.28 -4.40 2.28
N LEU A 41 14.20 -3.61 2.26
CA LEU A 41 13.37 -3.33 3.42
C LEU A 41 12.77 -4.61 4.01
N ILE A 42 12.24 -5.51 3.18
CA ILE A 42 11.71 -6.81 3.63
C ILE A 42 12.83 -7.62 4.32
N GLY A 43 14.02 -7.65 3.73
CA GLY A 43 15.19 -8.30 4.31
C GLY A 43 15.59 -7.73 5.67
N LEU A 44 15.62 -6.40 5.80
CA LEU A 44 15.86 -5.70 7.07
C LEU A 44 14.83 -6.09 8.13
N LEU A 45 13.55 -6.05 7.81
CA LEU A 45 12.48 -6.41 8.75
C LEU A 45 12.58 -7.87 9.18
N LEU A 46 12.84 -8.78 8.22
CA LEU A 46 13.03 -10.19 8.52
C LEU A 46 14.24 -10.43 9.42
N ALA A 47 15.37 -9.77 9.12
CA ALA A 47 16.59 -9.81 9.93
C ALA A 47 16.34 -9.27 11.34
N GLY A 48 15.58 -8.17 11.47
CA GLY A 48 15.18 -7.59 12.76
C GLY A 48 14.31 -8.55 13.57
N VAL A 49 13.33 -9.19 12.95
CA VAL A 49 12.48 -10.22 13.58
C VAL A 49 13.32 -11.41 14.03
N ILE A 50 14.17 -11.96 13.17
CA ILE A 50 15.06 -13.09 13.52
C ILE A 50 16.00 -12.69 14.66
N SER A 51 16.62 -11.52 14.59
CA SER A 51 17.50 -10.99 15.65
C SER A 51 16.77 -10.86 16.99
N ARG A 52 15.54 -10.38 16.98
CA ARG A 52 14.74 -10.17 18.19
C ARG A 52 14.24 -11.46 18.82
N TYR A 53 13.83 -12.44 18.01
CA TYR A 53 13.21 -13.67 18.51
C TYR A 53 14.17 -14.86 18.63
N VAL A 54 15.24 -14.92 17.82
CA VAL A 54 16.20 -16.04 17.82
C VAL A 54 17.47 -15.69 18.60
N LEU A 55 17.98 -14.46 18.42
CA LEU A 55 19.26 -14.05 19.03
C LEU A 55 19.07 -13.30 20.36
N SER A 56 17.84 -12.96 20.75
CA SER A 56 17.49 -12.19 21.96
C SER A 56 18.29 -10.87 22.13
N LEU A 57 18.91 -10.40 21.05
CA LEU A 57 19.77 -9.23 20.99
C LEU A 57 19.20 -8.31 19.92
N PRO A 58 18.36 -7.34 20.29
CA PRO A 58 17.74 -6.43 19.34
C PRO A 58 18.81 -5.53 18.73
N ILE A 59 19.05 -5.69 17.43
CA ILE A 59 19.95 -4.85 16.67
C ILE A 59 19.25 -3.52 16.38
N VAL A 60 19.61 -2.47 17.12
CA VAL A 60 18.96 -1.16 17.06
C VAL A 60 19.00 -0.57 15.64
N TRP A 61 20.17 -0.57 14.99
CA TRP A 61 20.37 0.07 13.67
C TRP A 61 19.45 -0.41 12.55
N ILE A 62 18.86 -1.61 12.68
CA ILE A 62 17.90 -2.15 11.71
C ILE A 62 16.63 -1.30 11.68
N ASP A 63 16.20 -0.76 12.82
CA ASP A 63 15.01 0.08 12.93
C ASP A 63 15.22 1.41 12.18
N GLU A 64 16.36 2.07 12.40
CA GLU A 64 16.69 3.29 11.68
C GLU A 64 16.85 3.03 10.17
N ALA A 65 17.56 1.96 9.79
CA ALA A 65 17.74 1.60 8.38
C ALA A 65 16.41 1.24 7.68
N ALA A 66 15.49 0.56 8.37
CA ALA A 66 14.16 0.26 7.87
C ALA A 66 13.33 1.53 7.69
N SER A 67 13.35 2.45 8.65
CA SER A 67 12.60 3.71 8.54
C SER A 67 13.08 4.58 7.38
N ILE A 68 14.40 4.70 7.18
CA ILE A 68 15.00 5.45 6.06
C ILE A 68 14.65 4.78 4.73
N SER A 69 14.78 3.44 4.64
CA SER A 69 14.44 2.70 3.42
C SER A 69 12.96 2.82 3.07
N PHE A 70 12.08 2.80 4.08
CA PHE A 70 10.65 2.99 3.91
C PHE A 70 10.31 4.41 3.43
N LEU A 71 10.98 5.44 3.96
CA LEU A 71 10.81 6.82 3.50
C LEU A 71 11.15 6.97 2.01
N TRP A 72 12.32 6.48 1.61
CA TRP A 72 12.74 6.49 0.20
C TRP A 72 11.79 5.69 -0.68
N LEU A 73 11.35 4.52 -0.24
CA LEU A 73 10.38 3.69 -0.96
C LEU A 73 9.04 4.41 -1.13
N ALA A 74 8.57 5.13 -0.10
CA ALA A 74 7.33 5.90 -0.18
C ALA A 74 7.43 7.06 -1.18
N MET A 75 8.56 7.77 -1.20
CA MET A 75 8.80 8.84 -2.17
C MET A 75 8.86 8.31 -3.60
N LEU A 76 9.64 7.25 -3.85
CA LEU A 76 9.75 6.64 -5.18
C LEU A 76 8.44 5.96 -5.61
N GLY A 77 7.77 5.28 -4.69
CA GLY A 77 6.47 4.64 -4.93
C GLY A 77 5.38 5.65 -5.28
N SER A 78 5.38 6.82 -4.65
CA SER A 78 4.49 7.93 -5.01
C SER A 78 4.78 8.45 -6.42
N ALA A 79 6.05 8.65 -6.77
CA ALA A 79 6.44 9.10 -8.11
C ALA A 79 6.04 8.09 -9.20
N ILE A 80 6.26 6.78 -8.96
CA ILE A 80 5.81 5.70 -9.86
C ILE A 80 4.29 5.65 -9.97
N ALA A 81 3.57 5.84 -8.85
CA ALA A 81 2.12 5.87 -8.84
C ALA A 81 1.56 7.06 -9.64
N ILE A 82 2.21 8.23 -9.59
CA ILE A 82 1.82 9.42 -10.35
C ILE A 82 2.04 9.23 -11.85
N ASP A 83 3.20 8.72 -12.27
CA ASP A 83 3.48 8.46 -13.70
C ASP A 83 2.52 7.42 -14.30
N ARG A 84 2.24 6.35 -13.55
CA ARG A 84 1.25 5.35 -13.96
C ARG A 84 -0.21 5.85 -13.89
N ASN A 85 -0.46 7.03 -13.31
CA ASN A 85 -1.79 7.66 -13.13
C ASN A 85 -1.92 9.02 -13.85
N GLU A 86 -1.50 9.20 -15.10
CA GLU A 86 -1.73 10.50 -15.79
C GLU A 86 -3.22 10.96 -15.84
N HIS A 87 -4.20 10.09 -15.60
CA HIS A 87 -5.59 10.50 -15.29
C HIS A 87 -6.33 9.61 -14.27
N LEU A 88 -5.66 8.61 -13.71
CA LEU A 88 -6.34 7.49 -13.08
C LEU A 88 -6.50 7.71 -11.57
N ARG A 89 -7.70 7.44 -11.07
CA ARG A 89 -8.00 7.07 -9.67
C ARG A 89 -8.40 8.15 -8.64
N LEU A 90 -8.61 9.41 -9.02
CA LEU A 90 -9.57 10.24 -8.29
C LEU A 90 -10.98 10.06 -8.86
N THR A 91 -11.12 9.98 -10.20
CA THR A 91 -12.40 9.82 -10.89
C THR A 91 -13.08 8.48 -10.59
N ILE A 92 -12.33 7.37 -10.50
CA ILE A 92 -12.91 6.04 -10.19
C ILE A 92 -13.25 5.92 -8.69
N PHE A 93 -12.42 6.46 -7.80
CA PHE A 93 -12.68 6.39 -6.35
C PHE A 93 -13.80 7.35 -5.92
N LEU A 94 -13.97 8.50 -6.60
CA LEU A 94 -15.12 9.38 -6.42
C LEU A 94 -16.41 8.76 -6.98
N ASN A 95 -16.34 8.01 -8.09
CA ASN A 95 -17.51 7.39 -8.71
C ASN A 95 -17.98 6.08 -8.05
N LEU A 96 -17.13 5.41 -7.25
CA LEU A 96 -17.49 4.17 -6.55
C LEU A 96 -17.89 4.36 -5.08
N ILE A 97 -17.78 5.58 -4.54
CA ILE A 97 -18.23 5.89 -3.19
C ILE A 97 -19.64 6.48 -3.25
N PRO A 98 -20.70 5.74 -2.89
CA PRO A 98 -21.98 6.35 -2.60
C PRO A 98 -21.80 7.34 -1.43
N GLU A 99 -22.30 8.57 -1.59
CA GLU A 99 -22.17 9.67 -0.61
C GLU A 99 -22.57 9.30 0.83
N ARG A 100 -23.35 8.22 0.99
CA ARG A 100 -23.83 7.68 2.26
C ARG A 100 -22.77 6.96 3.12
N GLY A 101 -21.66 6.47 2.55
CA GLY A 101 -20.65 5.69 3.29
C GLY A 101 -19.47 6.50 3.85
N ARG A 102 -19.23 7.71 3.33
CA ARG A 102 -18.13 8.60 3.71
C ARG A 102 -18.06 8.94 5.21
N PRO A 103 -19.17 9.30 5.88
CA PRO A 103 -19.11 9.63 7.30
C PRO A 103 -18.77 8.42 8.17
N PHE A 104 -19.19 7.21 7.77
CA PHE A 104 -18.89 5.98 8.51
C PHE A 104 -17.41 5.60 8.43
N VAL A 105 -16.80 5.69 7.24
CA VAL A 105 -15.37 5.42 7.05
C VAL A 105 -14.52 6.43 7.82
N ASN A 106 -14.89 7.71 7.79
CA ASN A 106 -14.20 8.73 8.57
C ASN A 106 -14.34 8.50 10.08
N ALA A 107 -15.53 8.13 10.56
CA ALA A 107 -15.74 7.82 11.97
C ALA A 107 -14.93 6.58 12.41
N LEU A 108 -14.88 5.54 11.58
CA LEU A 108 -14.10 4.34 11.84
C LEU A 108 -12.59 4.63 11.87
N ALA A 109 -12.10 5.44 10.93
CA ALA A 109 -10.71 5.88 10.91
C ALA A 109 -10.35 6.68 12.17
N LEU A 110 -11.23 7.61 12.59
CA LEU A 110 -11.03 8.39 13.82
C LEU A 110 -11.00 7.50 15.07
N LEU A 111 -11.89 6.50 15.12
CA LEU A 111 -12.01 5.57 16.24
C LEU A 111 -10.78 4.64 16.33
N LEU A 112 -10.26 4.18 15.19
CA LEU A 112 -9.00 3.44 15.11
C LEU A 112 -7.82 4.26 15.62
N VAL A 113 -7.69 5.52 15.16
CA VAL A 113 -6.62 6.42 15.62
C VAL A 113 -6.73 6.68 17.13
N ALA A 114 -7.94 6.93 17.63
CA ALA A 114 -8.18 7.13 19.06
C ALA A 114 -7.84 5.88 19.89
N THR A 115 -8.16 4.69 19.37
CA THR A 115 -7.83 3.41 20.02
C THR A 115 -6.32 3.20 20.09
N VAL A 116 -5.60 3.45 19.00
CA VAL A 116 -4.14 3.34 18.97
C VAL A 116 -3.50 4.32 19.96
N LEU A 117 -3.98 5.56 20.03
CA LEU A 117 -3.52 6.56 21.00
C LEU A 117 -3.73 6.09 22.45
N LEU A 118 -4.90 5.52 22.78
CA LEU A 118 -5.19 4.99 24.11
C LEU A 118 -4.31 3.79 24.47
N VAL A 119 -4.06 2.89 23.51
CA VAL A 119 -3.18 1.73 23.72
C VAL A 119 -1.74 2.17 23.95
N LEU A 120 -1.27 3.23 23.29
CA LEU A 120 0.08 3.78 23.49
C LEU A 120 0.28 4.50 24.83
N ILE A 121 -0.80 4.95 25.48
CA ILE A 121 -0.73 5.54 26.82
C ILE A 121 -0.35 4.49 27.89
N VAL A 122 -0.78 3.24 27.72
CA VAL A 122 -0.47 2.14 28.65
C VAL A 122 1.04 1.91 28.82
N PRO A 123 1.83 1.69 27.76
CA PRO A 123 3.28 1.56 27.90
C PRO A 123 3.92 2.88 28.37
N ALA A 124 3.42 4.05 27.97
CA ALA A 124 3.98 5.34 28.42
C ALA A 124 3.93 5.50 29.95
N SER A 125 2.88 4.99 30.61
CA SER A 125 2.76 5.04 32.06
C SER A 125 3.71 4.10 32.82
N GLN A 126 4.33 3.14 32.13
CA GLN A 126 5.26 2.17 32.74
C GLN A 126 6.73 2.61 32.64
N TYR A 127 7.02 3.68 31.89
CA TYR A 127 8.38 4.23 31.72
C TYR A 127 8.63 5.53 32.51
N VAL A 128 7.68 5.96 33.35
CA VAL A 128 7.84 7.02 34.36
C VAL A 128 7.98 6.38 35.73
#